data_AF-A0A934X750-F1
#
_entry.id   AF-A0A934X750-F1
#
_cell.length_a   1.000
_cell.length_b   1.000
_cell.length_c   1.000
_cell.angle_alpha   90.00
_cell.angle_beta   90.00
_cell.angle_gamma   90.00
#
_symmetry.space_group_name_H-M   'P 1'
#
loop_
_entity.id
_entity.type
_entity.pdbx_description
1 polymer ?
#
loop_
_entity_poly.entity_id
_entity_poly.type
_entity_poly.pdbx_seq_one_letter_code
_entity_poly.pdbx_strand_id
1 'polypeptide(L)'
;MNKQTHESNSPPASGKPAGLQRLLNGVVLVPAVVIPVVAVAVLGTLGFLGLRIAHNGGLMPRPTQLDTYACKGFAAPFQMAFRHGMDVVQLRVGNSTLYGDILNNRITWEDPAKAQAALGFVPPNDIVFDDTHLLRLLDASQRPATERVCERLTL
;
A
#
# COMPACT_ATOMS: atom_id res chain seq x y z
N MET A 1 24.28 -71.34 -73.36
CA MET A 1 23.03 -71.51 -72.58
C MET A 1 22.74 -70.19 -71.89
N ASN A 2 21.89 -69.36 -72.50
CA ASN A 2 21.46 -68.07 -71.98
C ASN A 2 20.15 -68.26 -71.22
N LYS A 3 20.04 -67.71 -70.00
CA LYS A 3 18.82 -67.78 -69.19
C LYS A 3 18.14 -66.41 -69.21
N GLN A 4 16.90 -66.39 -69.70
CA GLN A 4 16.02 -65.23 -69.78
C GLN A 4 15.36 -64.90 -68.43
N THR A 5 15.24 -63.58 -68.23
CA THR A 5 14.26 -62.75 -67.52
C THR A 5 12.95 -63.38 -67.02
N HIS A 6 12.52 -62.97 -65.82
CA HIS A 6 11.20 -62.37 -65.54
C HIS A 6 11.10 -62.07 -64.03
N GLU A 7 11.03 -60.80 -63.62
CA GLU A 7 9.98 -60.34 -62.71
C GLU A 7 9.89 -58.81 -62.74
N SER A 8 8.73 -58.34 -63.21
CA SER A 8 8.25 -56.97 -63.18
C SER A 8 7.49 -56.78 -61.88
N ASN A 9 7.81 -55.75 -61.09
CA ASN A 9 6.85 -55.07 -60.20
C ASN A 9 7.38 -53.69 -59.77
N SER A 10 6.67 -52.63 -60.20
CA SER A 10 6.54 -51.33 -59.51
C SER A 10 5.07 -51.24 -59.03
N PRO A 11 4.59 -50.27 -58.20
CA PRO A 11 5.19 -49.07 -57.57
C PRO A 11 4.80 -49.00 -56.03
N PRO A 12 4.85 -47.87 -55.25
CA PRO A 12 5.13 -46.49 -55.64
C PRO A 12 6.13 -45.70 -54.78
N ALA A 13 6.56 -44.60 -55.42
CA ALA A 13 7.19 -43.45 -54.83
C ALA A 13 6.46 -43.00 -53.56
N SER A 14 7.10 -43.19 -52.40
CA SER A 14 6.69 -42.54 -51.16
C SER A 14 7.30 -41.14 -51.14
N GLY A 15 6.52 -40.16 -51.56
CA GLY A 15 6.83 -38.75 -51.42
C GLY A 15 7.09 -38.45 -49.94
N LYS A 16 8.31 -37.97 -49.64
CA LYS A 16 8.61 -37.38 -48.33
C LYS A 16 7.60 -36.25 -48.08
N PRO A 17 6.83 -36.24 -46.99
CA PRO A 17 5.95 -35.14 -46.70
C PRO A 17 6.82 -33.93 -46.30
N ALA A 18 6.96 -32.98 -47.23
CA ALA A 18 7.51 -31.65 -47.00
C ALA A 18 6.65 -30.78 -46.03
N GLY A 19 5.68 -31.38 -45.35
CA GLY A 19 4.76 -30.69 -44.42
C GLY A 19 5.21 -30.70 -42.96
N LEU A 20 6.11 -31.61 -42.54
CA LEU A 20 6.43 -31.76 -41.12
C LEU A 20 7.54 -30.82 -40.63
N GLN A 21 8.35 -30.27 -41.54
CA GLN A 21 9.42 -29.32 -41.20
C GLN A 21 8.93 -27.88 -40.97
N ARG A 22 7.72 -27.50 -41.42
CA ARG A 22 7.20 -26.14 -41.22
C ARG A 22 6.51 -25.89 -39.88
N LEU A 23 6.18 -26.93 -39.12
CA LEU A 23 5.49 -26.79 -37.83
C LEU A 23 6.45 -26.64 -36.63
N LEU A 24 7.73 -26.99 -36.77
CA LEU A 24 8.70 -26.90 -35.67
C LEU A 24 9.33 -25.50 -35.53
N ASN A 25 9.37 -24.70 -36.60
CA ASN A 25 9.94 -23.35 -36.54
C ASN A 25 8.97 -22.30 -35.98
N GLY A 26 7.66 -22.55 -36.00
CA GLY A 26 6.65 -21.64 -35.45
C GLY A 26 6.50 -21.71 -33.93
N VAL A 27 6.82 -22.86 -33.33
CA VAL A 27 6.64 -23.09 -31.88
C VAL A 27 7.80 -22.56 -31.05
N VAL A 28 8.98 -22.35 -31.64
CA VAL A 28 10.17 -21.83 -30.93
C VAL A 28 10.17 -20.29 -30.85
N LEU A 29 9.56 -19.61 -31.83
CA LEU A 29 9.50 -18.14 -31.87
C LEU A 29 8.49 -17.54 -30.87
N VAL A 30 7.41 -18.25 -30.58
CA VAL A 30 6.37 -17.78 -29.64
C VAL A 30 6.91 -17.62 -28.20
N PRO A 31 7.55 -18.62 -27.56
CA PRO A 31 8.13 -18.44 -26.24
C PRO A 31 9.32 -17.47 -26.25
N ALA A 32 10.11 -17.43 -27.32
CA ALA A 32 11.27 -16.55 -27.41
C ALA A 32 10.92 -15.05 -27.42
N VAL A 33 9.73 -14.67 -27.88
CA VAL A 33 9.28 -13.26 -27.91
C VAL A 33 8.31 -12.94 -26.76
N VAL A 34 7.45 -13.89 -26.37
CA VAL A 34 6.46 -13.65 -25.31
C VAL A 34 7.14 -13.52 -23.95
N ILE A 35 8.12 -14.37 -23.63
CA ILE A 35 8.82 -14.35 -22.34
C ILE A 35 9.54 -13.02 -22.10
N PRO A 36 10.38 -12.47 -23.02
CA PRO A 36 11.04 -11.20 -22.78
C PRO A 36 10.06 -10.03 -22.73
N VAL A 37 8.98 -10.03 -23.53
CA VAL A 37 7.97 -8.96 -23.48
C VAL A 37 7.27 -8.93 -22.13
N VAL A 38 6.87 -10.09 -21.60
CA VAL A 38 6.26 -10.19 -20.27
C VAL A 38 7.26 -9.80 -19.17
N ALA A 39 8.52 -10.23 -19.27
CA ALA A 39 9.56 -9.86 -18.31
C ALA A 39 9.82 -8.35 -18.28
N VAL A 40 9.90 -7.70 -19.44
CA VAL A 40 10.08 -6.24 -19.54
C VAL A 40 8.86 -5.49 -19.01
N ALA A 41 7.64 -5.99 -19.26
CA ALA A 41 6.42 -5.39 -18.72
C ALA A 41 6.35 -5.50 -17.18
N VAL A 42 6.74 -6.64 -16.61
CA VAL A 42 6.78 -6.83 -15.14
C VAL A 42 7.89 -5.98 -14.51
N LEU A 43 9.10 -5.96 -15.09
CA LEU A 43 10.19 -5.12 -14.61
C LEU A 43 9.88 -3.62 -14.75
N GLY A 44 9.21 -3.23 -15.83
CA GLY A 44 8.77 -1.86 -16.06
C GLY A 44 7.71 -1.41 -15.05
N THR A 45 6.73 -2.26 -14.75
CA THR A 45 5.71 -1.93 -13.74
C THR A 45 6.29 -1.89 -12.32
N LEU A 46 7.16 -2.83 -11.95
CA LEU A 46 7.87 -2.81 -10.67
C LEU A 46 8.81 -1.61 -10.54
N GLY A 47 9.54 -1.27 -11.60
CA GLY A 47 10.41 -0.09 -11.66
C GLY A 47 9.62 1.21 -11.56
N PHE A 48 8.49 1.32 -12.25
CA PHE A 48 7.60 2.48 -12.16
C PHE A 48 7.01 2.63 -10.76
N LEU A 49 6.56 1.53 -10.14
CA LEU A 49 6.07 1.53 -8.76
C LEU A 49 7.17 1.92 -7.77
N GLY A 50 8.35 1.33 -7.91
CA GLY A 50 9.52 1.63 -7.09
C GLY A 50 9.95 3.10 -7.18
N LEU A 51 9.97 3.67 -8.39
CA LEU A 51 10.26 5.08 -8.60
C LEU A 51 9.17 6.00 -8.02
N ARG A 52 7.89 5.62 -8.11
CA ARG A 52 6.80 6.37 -7.47
C ARG A 52 6.91 6.35 -5.96
N ILE A 53 7.24 5.20 -5.37
CA ILE A 53 7.43 5.03 -3.93
C ILE A 53 8.66 5.82 -3.45
N ALA A 54 9.76 5.77 -4.20
CA ALA A 54 10.99 6.50 -3.90
C ALA A 54 10.80 8.02 -4.02
N HIS A 55 10.11 8.49 -5.07
CA HIS A 55 9.82 9.91 -5.26
C HIS A 55 8.86 10.46 -4.20
N ASN A 56 7.96 9.63 -3.67
CA ASN A 56 7.06 9.99 -2.57
C ASN A 56 7.63 9.74 -1.17
N GLY A 57 8.88 9.26 -1.05
CA GLY A 57 9.57 9.11 0.22
C GLY A 57 9.09 7.96 1.11
N GLY A 58 8.40 6.95 0.56
CA GLY A 58 7.85 5.81 1.29
C GLY A 58 6.38 5.52 0.98
N LEU A 59 5.81 4.51 1.65
CA LEU A 59 4.37 4.17 1.61
C LEU A 59 3.49 5.20 2.33
N MET A 60 4.09 6.16 3.03
CA MET A 60 3.41 7.32 3.60
C MET A 60 3.80 8.57 2.80
N PRO A 61 2.83 9.31 2.21
CA PRO A 61 3.13 10.62 1.64
C PRO A 61 3.73 11.48 2.75
N ARG A 62 4.75 12.29 2.45
CA ARG A 62 5.45 13.13 3.43
C ARG A 62 4.52 14.24 3.94
N PRO A 63 3.96 14.21 5.17
CA PRO A 63 2.95 15.19 5.55
C PRO A 63 3.67 16.40 6.15
N THR A 64 4.08 17.30 5.27
CA THR A 64 4.57 18.62 5.70
C THR A 64 3.44 19.52 6.23
N GLN A 65 2.18 19.09 6.11
CA GLN A 65 1.00 19.87 6.46
C GLN A 65 0.49 19.47 7.85
N LEU A 66 -0.04 20.46 8.57
CA LEU A 66 -0.72 20.27 9.85
C LEU A 66 -2.09 19.64 9.56
N ASP A 67 -2.24 18.35 9.87
CA ASP A 67 -3.51 17.67 9.72
C ASP A 67 -4.33 17.86 10.98
N THR A 68 -5.57 18.31 10.80
CA THR A 68 -6.52 18.51 11.91
C THR A 68 -7.63 17.48 11.78
N TYR A 69 -7.92 16.80 12.87
CA TYR A 69 -8.94 15.76 12.99
C TYR A 69 -10.00 16.22 13.97
N ALA A 70 -11.27 16.11 13.59
CA ALA A 70 -12.40 16.32 14.47
C ALA A 70 -12.78 15.02 15.15
N CYS A 71 -12.70 15.00 16.47
CA CYS A 71 -13.08 13.88 17.31
C CYS A 71 -14.42 14.15 17.98
N LYS A 72 -15.39 13.27 17.77
CA LYS A 72 -16.64 13.24 18.54
C LYS A 72 -16.32 12.62 19.91
N GLY A 73 -15.81 13.43 20.83
CA GLY A 73 -15.47 12.95 22.18
C GLY A 73 -16.72 12.60 22.99
N PHE A 74 -16.55 11.68 23.95
CA PHE A 74 -17.65 11.19 24.79
C PHE A 74 -18.17 12.26 25.76
N ALA A 75 -17.27 13.05 26.35
CA ALA A 75 -17.63 14.17 27.23
C ALA A 75 -17.83 15.47 26.44
N ALA A 76 -16.95 15.75 25.48
CA ALA A 76 -17.02 16.93 24.63
C ALA A 76 -16.33 16.66 23.27
N PRO A 77 -16.81 17.26 22.17
CA PRO A 77 -16.09 17.25 20.91
C PRO A 77 -14.75 18.00 21.06
N PHE A 78 -13.71 17.47 20.45
CA PHE A 78 -12.37 18.05 20.46
C PHE A 78 -11.72 17.93 19.09
N GLN A 79 -10.75 18.78 18.82
CA GLN A 79 -9.94 18.72 17.61
C GLN A 79 -8.53 18.28 18.00
N MET A 80 -7.96 17.37 17.23
CA MET A 80 -6.57 16.97 17.37
C MET A 80 -5.82 17.40 16.11
N ALA A 81 -4.72 18.13 16.27
CA ALA A 81 -3.89 18.56 15.17
C ALA A 81 -2.47 18.05 15.38
N PHE A 82 -1.88 17.42 14.37
CA PHE A 82 -0.47 17.05 14.40
C PHE A 82 0.12 17.05 13.00
N ARG A 83 1.43 17.22 12.92
CA ARG A 83 2.18 17.13 11.66
C ARG A 83 2.87 15.79 11.65
N HIS A 84 2.50 14.90 10.73
CA HIS A 84 3.16 13.61 10.66
C HIS A 84 4.65 13.77 10.36
N GLY A 85 5.48 13.02 11.07
CA GLY A 85 6.94 13.17 11.01
C GLY A 85 7.47 14.31 11.90
N MET A 86 6.61 15.03 12.60
CA MET A 86 6.96 15.76 13.81
C MET A 86 6.34 15.05 15.01
N ASP A 87 7.12 14.86 16.06
CA ASP A 87 6.69 14.19 17.29
C ASP A 87 5.83 15.10 18.18
N VAL A 88 5.03 16.01 17.60
CA VAL A 88 4.27 17.03 18.32
C VAL A 88 2.79 16.98 17.94
N VAL A 89 1.94 16.98 18.96
CA VAL A 89 0.48 16.99 18.84
C VAL A 89 -0.14 18.13 19.64
N GLN A 90 -1.21 18.67 19.10
CA GLN A 90 -2.04 19.69 19.69
C GLN A 90 -3.45 19.16 19.84
N LEU A 91 -4.07 19.40 20.99
CA LEU A 91 -5.46 19.09 21.25
C LEU A 91 -6.21 20.36 21.61
N ARG A 92 -7.35 20.61 20.96
CA ARG A 92 -8.16 21.81 21.13
C ARG A 92 -9.60 21.47 21.51
N VAL A 93 -10.10 22.11 22.56
CA VAL A 93 -11.50 22.04 23.01
C VAL A 93 -11.99 23.45 23.27
N GLY A 94 -12.86 23.96 22.40
CA GLY A 94 -13.29 25.37 22.45
C GLY A 94 -12.10 26.32 22.41
N ASN A 95 -11.87 27.04 23.52
CA ASN A 95 -10.77 28.00 23.69
C ASN A 95 -9.53 27.41 24.36
N SER A 96 -9.62 26.19 24.90
CA SER A 96 -8.51 25.50 25.53
C SER A 96 -7.67 24.79 24.48
N THR A 97 -6.35 24.96 24.55
CA THR A 97 -5.37 24.28 23.70
C THR A 97 -4.34 23.60 24.58
N LEU A 98 -4.05 22.34 24.27
CA LEU A 98 -3.06 21.51 24.93
C LEU A 98 -2.01 21.08 23.91
N TYR A 99 -0.75 21.05 24.34
CA TYR A 99 0.36 20.52 23.57
C TYR A 99 0.91 19.25 24.23
N GLY A 100 1.39 18.34 23.40
CA GLY A 100 2.05 17.13 23.83
C GLY A 100 2.95 16.59 22.74
N ASP A 101 3.73 15.59 23.11
CA ASP A 101 4.67 14.94 22.22
C ASP A 101 4.22 13.50 21.93
N ILE A 102 4.47 13.02 20.71
CA ILE A 102 4.18 11.65 20.30
C ILE A 102 5.48 10.85 20.32
N LEU A 103 5.53 9.79 21.13
CA LEU A 103 6.63 8.84 21.14
C LEU A 103 6.07 7.42 21.10
N ASN A 104 6.45 6.64 20.07
CA ASN A 104 5.97 5.26 19.88
C ASN A 104 4.44 5.12 19.95
N ASN A 105 3.72 5.99 19.22
CA ASN A 105 2.26 6.08 19.21
C ASN A 105 1.60 6.41 20.56
N ARG A 106 2.39 6.82 21.55
CA ARG A 106 1.89 7.33 22.83
C ARG A 106 2.05 8.84 22.88
N ILE A 107 1.03 9.52 23.39
CA ILE A 107 1.01 10.95 23.57
C ILE A 107 1.37 11.28 25.01
N THR A 108 2.44 12.04 25.18
CA THR A 108 2.86 12.60 26.45
C THR A 108 2.45 14.06 26.50
N TRP A 109 1.49 14.40 27.35
CA TRP A 109 1.02 15.77 27.52
C TRP A 109 1.95 16.56 28.45
N GLU A 110 2.23 17.82 28.11
CA GLU A 110 3.17 18.67 28.86
C GLU A 110 2.79 18.84 30.34
N ASP A 111 1.48 18.98 30.62
CA ASP A 111 0.93 19.01 31.99
C ASP A 111 -0.43 18.30 32.02
N PRO A 112 -0.50 16.99 32.36
CA PRO A 112 -1.72 16.22 32.30
C PRO A 112 -2.77 16.66 33.34
N ALA A 113 -2.35 17.22 34.48
CA ALA A 113 -3.26 17.68 35.52
C ALA A 113 -3.95 18.98 35.09
N LYS A 114 -3.18 19.92 34.56
CA LYS A 114 -3.70 21.16 33.98
C LYS A 114 -4.51 20.87 32.71
N ALA A 115 -4.12 19.88 31.92
CA ALA A 115 -4.87 19.40 30.77
C ALA A 115 -6.28 18.95 31.16
N GLN A 116 -6.38 18.07 32.16
CA GLN A 116 -7.66 17.57 32.62
C GLN A 116 -8.55 18.70 33.16
N ALA A 117 -7.97 19.66 33.90
CA ALA A 117 -8.68 20.83 34.38
C ALA A 117 -9.17 21.74 33.25
N ALA A 118 -8.37 21.93 32.19
CA ALA A 118 -8.69 22.81 31.06
C ALA A 118 -9.67 22.19 30.04
N LEU A 119 -9.65 20.87 29.90
CA LEU A 119 -10.48 20.11 28.96
C LEU A 119 -11.77 19.59 29.60
N GLY A 120 -11.80 19.44 30.93
CA GLY A 120 -12.90 18.82 31.66
C GLY A 120 -12.96 17.29 31.54
N PHE A 121 -11.98 16.67 30.87
CA PHE A 121 -11.86 15.22 30.73
C PHE A 121 -10.38 14.83 30.63
N VAL A 122 -10.07 13.55 30.87
CA VAL A 122 -8.70 13.02 30.73
C VAL A 122 -8.38 12.91 29.24
N PRO A 123 -7.32 13.56 28.73
CA PRO A 123 -6.99 13.52 27.32
C PRO A 123 -6.58 12.10 26.87
N PRO A 124 -6.84 11.73 25.61
CA PRO A 124 -6.38 10.45 25.06
C PRO A 124 -4.86 10.38 25.06
N ASN A 125 -4.30 9.19 25.26
CA ASN A 125 -2.86 9.00 25.43
C ASN A 125 -2.25 8.03 24.42
N ASP A 126 -3.05 7.24 23.69
CA ASP A 126 -2.52 6.27 22.73
C ASP A 126 -3.21 6.44 21.36
N ILE A 127 -2.41 6.40 20.30
CA ILE A 127 -2.84 6.41 18.91
C ILE A 127 -2.85 4.95 18.41
N VAL A 128 -4.04 4.39 18.23
CA VAL A 128 -4.22 3.00 17.78
C VAL A 128 -3.98 2.88 16.29
N PHE A 129 -4.45 3.87 15.53
CA PHE A 129 -4.47 3.82 14.08
C PHE A 129 -4.52 5.22 13.50
N ASP A 130 -3.81 5.40 12.39
CA ASP A 130 -3.76 6.64 11.63
C ASP A 130 -3.49 6.32 10.16
N ASP A 131 -4.39 6.76 9.28
CA ASP A 131 -4.30 6.56 7.82
C ASP A 131 -4.46 7.86 7.02
N THR A 132 -4.14 9.02 7.63
CA THR A 132 -4.26 10.37 7.06
C THR A 132 -5.70 10.84 6.78
N HIS A 133 -6.71 10.00 6.94
CA HIS A 133 -8.14 10.36 6.80
C HIS A 133 -8.88 10.15 8.11
N LEU A 134 -8.52 9.09 8.81
CA LEU A 134 -9.07 8.67 10.08
C LEU A 134 -7.94 8.57 11.11
N LEU A 135 -8.27 8.99 12.31
CA LEU A 135 -7.40 8.86 13.47
C LEU A 135 -8.19 8.13 14.55
N ARG A 136 -7.61 7.07 15.11
CA ARG A 136 -8.23 6.29 16.19
C ARG A 136 -7.38 6.42 17.45
N LEU A 137 -8.01 6.91 18.51
CA LEU A 137 -7.37 7.23 19.78
C LEU A 137 -7.96 6.38 20.89
N LEU A 138 -7.15 5.90 21.82
CA LEU A 138 -7.67 5.31 23.05
C LEU A 138 -7.87 6.40 24.10
N ASP A 139 -9.05 6.35 24.68
CA ASP A 139 -9.44 7.22 25.77
C ASP A 139 -8.97 6.66 27.11
N ALA A 140 -8.05 7.38 27.76
CA ALA A 140 -7.58 7.04 29.10
C ALA A 140 -8.63 7.27 30.20
N SER A 141 -9.71 8.00 29.91
CA SER A 141 -10.74 8.36 30.89
C SER A 141 -11.70 7.22 31.24
N GLN A 142 -11.82 6.18 30.41
CA GLN A 142 -12.76 5.07 30.61
C GLN A 142 -12.04 3.73 30.83
N ARG A 143 -12.62 2.89 31.68
CA ARG A 143 -12.27 1.47 31.81
C ARG A 143 -13.52 0.62 31.54
N PRO A 144 -13.52 -0.26 30.52
CA PRO A 144 -12.44 -0.49 29.55
C PRO A 144 -12.13 0.75 28.69
N ALA A 145 -10.89 0.85 28.21
CA ALA A 145 -10.49 1.96 27.34
C ALA A 145 -11.32 1.94 26.06
N THR A 146 -12.01 3.03 25.79
CA THR A 146 -12.88 3.15 24.61
C THR A 146 -12.09 3.79 23.49
N GLU A 147 -12.19 3.20 22.31
CA GLU A 147 -11.59 3.75 21.10
C GLU A 147 -12.45 4.88 20.52
N ARG A 148 -11.80 5.97 20.16
CA ARG A 148 -12.41 7.17 19.59
C ARG A 148 -11.97 7.31 18.14
N VAL A 149 -12.94 7.42 17.24
CA VAL A 149 -12.68 7.67 15.82
C VAL A 149 -12.80 9.17 15.56
N CYS A 150 -11.79 9.73 14.92
CA CYS A 150 -11.72 11.11 14.51
C CYS A 150 -11.57 11.18 12.99
N GLU A 151 -12.27 12.12 12.38
CA GLU A 151 -12.27 12.33 10.93
C GLU A 151 -11.43 13.56 10.59
N ARG A 152 -10.63 13.49 9.53
CA ARG A 152 -9.85 14.62 9.06
C ARG A 152 -10.77 15.77 8.64
N LEU A 153 -10.50 16.96 9.16
CA LEU A 153 -11.09 18.19 8.67
C LEU A 153 -10.40 18.56 7.36
N THR A 154 -11.16 18.49 6.28
CA THR A 154 -10.78 19.11 5.01
C THR A 154 -11.15 20.60 5.13
N LEU A 155 -10.11 21.45 5.04
CA LEU A 155 -10.27 22.90 4.94
C LEU A 155 -10.75 23.29 3.55
#